data_AF-A0A3B9BE53-F1
#
_entry.id   AF-A0A3B9BE53-F1
#
_cell.length_a   1.000
_cell.length_b   1.000
_cell.length_c   1.000
_cell.angle_alpha   90.00
_cell.angle_beta   90.00
_cell.angle_gamma   90.00
#
_symmetry.space_group_name_H-M   'P 1'
#
loop_
_entity.id
_entity.type
_entity.pdbx_description
1 polymer ?
#
loop_
_entity_poly.entity_id
_entity_poly.type
_entity_poly.pdbx_seq_one_letter_code
_entity_poly.pdbx_strand_id
1 'polypeptide(L)'
;MRSNKKKKGSILVFVLALIVFISLLSIRLMKETTQELRHVSQFHKRDALRTYSYSALDVAACVINEYIMTLKKLENGQAWQQPLQFAELPNPGILLGFDGNENTANALKWNVQLIDETGKIPFQKVKDKNLEALFAAMVNEEEGGGLFDEDDGRPFL
;
A
#
# COMPACT_ATOMS: atom_id res chain seq x y z
N MET A 1 39.91 -20.37 -69.61
CA MET A 1 38.56 -20.32 -69.00
C MET A 1 38.60 -19.41 -67.78
N ARG A 2 38.04 -18.19 -67.86
CA ARG A 2 38.12 -17.18 -66.79
C ARG A 2 37.06 -17.43 -65.71
N SER A 3 37.53 -17.59 -64.47
CA SER A 3 36.75 -17.86 -63.26
C SER A 3 35.76 -16.72 -62.93
N ASN A 4 34.47 -17.05 -62.96
CA ASN A 4 33.37 -16.13 -62.63
C ASN A 4 32.84 -16.38 -61.20
N LYS A 5 33.74 -16.49 -60.21
CA LYS A 5 33.41 -16.78 -58.80
C LYS A 5 33.24 -15.53 -57.90
N LYS A 6 33.41 -14.30 -58.41
CA LYS A 6 33.42 -13.07 -57.57
C LYS A 6 32.05 -12.50 -57.17
N LYS A 7 30.96 -12.81 -57.90
CA LYS A 7 29.62 -12.22 -57.60
C LYS A 7 28.83 -12.96 -56.52
N LYS A 8 29.14 -14.24 -56.23
CA LYS A 8 28.39 -15.05 -55.26
C LYS A 8 28.73 -14.73 -53.79
N GLY A 9 29.96 -14.31 -53.49
CA GLY A 9 30.35 -13.89 -52.13
C GLY A 9 29.71 -12.56 -51.70
N SER A 10 29.58 -11.61 -52.63
CA SER A 10 29.00 -10.29 -52.35
C SER A 10 27.51 -10.35 -51.98
N ILE A 11 26.74 -11.27 -52.59
CA ILE A 11 25.32 -11.44 -52.28
C ILE A 11 25.14 -11.99 -50.85
N LEU A 12 26.04 -12.89 -50.43
CA LEU A 12 26.00 -13.48 -49.09
C LEU A 12 26.26 -12.44 -48.01
N VAL A 13 27.27 -11.59 -48.22
CA VAL A 13 27.61 -10.51 -47.28
C VAL A 13 26.49 -9.46 -47.20
N PHE A 14 25.84 -9.16 -48.32
CA PHE A 14 24.70 -8.23 -48.34
C PHE A 14 23.50 -8.77 -47.55
N VAL A 15 23.17 -10.05 -47.72
CA VAL A 15 22.08 -10.70 -46.97
C VAL A 15 22.42 -10.78 -45.48
N LEU A 16 23.67 -11.07 -45.12
CA LEU A 16 24.11 -11.08 -43.72
C LEU A 16 23.95 -9.68 -43.09
N ALA A 17 24.40 -8.64 -43.79
CA ALA A 17 24.27 -7.26 -43.31
C ALA A 17 22.80 -6.84 -43.15
N LEU A 18 21.92 -7.29 -44.05
CA LEU A 18 20.48 -7.05 -43.96
C LEU A 18 19.87 -7.73 -42.72
N ILE A 19 20.20 -9.00 -42.47
CA ILE A 19 19.71 -9.73 -41.29
C ILE A 19 20.20 -9.06 -40.00
N VAL A 20 21.47 -8.66 -39.95
CA VAL A 20 22.03 -7.95 -38.79
C VAL A 20 21.33 -6.60 -38.59
N PHE A 21 21.08 -5.85 -39.67
CA PHE A 21 20.37 -4.58 -39.59
C PHE A 21 18.94 -4.73 -39.07
N ILE A 22 18.20 -5.72 -39.60
CA ILE A 22 16.85 -6.05 -39.14
C ILE A 22 16.89 -6.47 -37.66
N SER A 23 17.87 -7.29 -37.25
CA SER A 23 18.03 -7.72 -35.86
C SER A 23 18.29 -6.54 -34.92
N LEU A 24 19.16 -5.62 -35.29
CA LEU A 24 19.44 -4.41 -34.50
C LEU A 24 18.22 -3.49 -34.41
N LEU A 25 17.44 -3.37 -35.48
CA LEU A 25 16.20 -2.59 -35.51
C LEU A 25 15.14 -3.22 -34.60
N SER A 26 14.95 -4.55 -34.67
CA SER A 26 14.05 -5.29 -33.78
C SER A 26 14.45 -5.15 -32.31
N ILE A 27 15.74 -5.18 -31.98
CA ILE A 27 16.22 -4.99 -30.60
C ILE A 27 15.91 -3.57 -30.09
N ARG A 28 16.11 -2.53 -30.93
CA ARG A 28 15.77 -1.16 -30.53
C ARG A 28 14.28 -0.97 -30.29
N LEU A 29 13.46 -1.47 -31.23
CA LEU A 29 12.01 -1.38 -31.11
C LEU A 29 11.52 -2.14 -29.87
N MET A 30 12.03 -3.35 -29.62
CA MET A 30 11.69 -4.12 -28.43
C MET A 30 12.12 -3.42 -27.14
N LYS A 31 13.30 -2.78 -27.10
CA LYS A 31 13.76 -2.03 -25.92
C LYS A 31 12.85 -0.83 -25.62
N GLU A 32 12.47 -0.07 -26.63
CA GLU A 32 11.62 1.12 -26.48
C GLU A 32 10.20 0.74 -26.03
N THR A 33 9.60 -0.28 -26.67
CA THR A 33 8.27 -0.79 -26.26
C THR A 33 8.29 -1.45 -24.88
N THR A 34 9.37 -2.16 -24.51
CA THR A 34 9.47 -2.78 -23.18
C THR A 34 9.58 -1.74 -22.06
N GLN A 35 10.26 -0.62 -22.32
CA GLN A 35 10.39 0.46 -21.35
C GLN A 35 9.06 1.18 -21.11
N GLU A 36 8.29 1.41 -22.16
CA GLU A 36 6.94 1.98 -22.08
C GLU A 36 5.97 1.06 -21.33
N LEU A 37 5.96 -0.25 -21.66
CA LEU A 37 5.15 -1.25 -20.96
C LEU A 37 5.51 -1.37 -19.47
N ARG A 38 6.79 -1.25 -19.13
CA ARG A 38 7.25 -1.26 -17.72
C ARG A 38 6.71 -0.06 -16.94
N HIS A 39 6.64 1.11 -17.56
CA HIS A 39 6.07 2.29 -16.93
C HIS A 39 4.55 2.12 -16.74
N VAL A 40 3.82 1.63 -17.74
CA VAL A 40 2.37 1.43 -17.67
C VAL A 40 1.98 0.35 -16.66
N SER A 41 2.74 -0.73 -16.54
CA SER A 41 2.47 -1.81 -15.57
C SER A 41 2.61 -1.37 -14.10
N GLN A 42 3.48 -0.40 -13.80
CA GLN A 42 3.60 0.16 -12.45
C GLN A 42 2.36 0.96 -12.03
N PHE A 43 1.75 1.68 -12.98
CA PHE A 43 0.51 2.42 -12.71
C PHE A 43 -0.66 1.48 -12.43
N HIS A 44 -0.81 0.41 -13.21
CA HIS A 44 -1.88 -0.58 -12.99
C HIS A 44 -1.75 -1.26 -11.62
N LYS A 45 -0.52 -1.61 -11.19
CA LYS A 45 -0.31 -2.20 -9.86
C LYS A 45 -0.67 -1.22 -8.73
N ARG A 46 -0.36 0.06 -8.88
CA ARG A 46 -0.71 1.10 -7.89
C ARG A 46 -2.22 1.36 -7.84
N ASP A 47 -2.87 1.42 -9.00
CA ASP A 47 -4.30 1.69 -9.08
C ASP A 47 -5.12 0.54 -8.49
N ALA A 48 -4.68 -0.70 -8.73
CA ALA A 48 -5.26 -1.89 -8.11
C ALA A 48 -5.21 -1.80 -6.56
N LEU A 49 -4.07 -1.40 -5.96
CA LEU A 49 -3.94 -1.26 -4.50
C LEU A 49 -4.91 -0.24 -3.88
N ARG A 50 -5.16 0.87 -4.59
CA ARG A 50 -6.12 1.87 -4.14
C ARG A 50 -7.53 1.30 -4.15
N THR A 51 -7.93 0.66 -5.24
CA THR A 51 -9.23 0.01 -5.37
C THR A 51 -9.43 -1.02 -4.26
N TYR A 52 -8.42 -1.85 -3.96
CA TYR A 52 -8.51 -2.83 -2.88
C TYR A 52 -8.61 -2.20 -1.50
N SER A 53 -7.92 -1.08 -1.27
CA SER A 53 -8.01 -0.35 -0.01
C SER A 53 -9.42 0.22 0.19
N TYR A 54 -10.06 0.70 -0.87
CA TYR A 54 -11.46 1.15 -0.81
C TYR A 54 -12.43 -0.01 -0.60
N SER A 55 -12.24 -1.15 -1.27
CA SER A 55 -13.04 -2.34 -1.03
C SER A 55 -12.90 -2.84 0.42
N ALA A 56 -11.69 -2.83 0.98
CA ALA A 56 -11.46 -3.20 2.37
C ALA A 56 -12.11 -2.23 3.36
N LEU A 57 -12.12 -0.93 3.03
CA LEU A 57 -12.83 0.09 3.81
C LEU A 57 -14.35 -0.16 3.79
N ASP A 58 -14.90 -0.53 2.65
CA ASP A 58 -16.34 -0.83 2.52
C ASP A 58 -16.73 -2.06 3.35
N VAL A 59 -15.90 -3.13 3.32
CA VAL A 59 -16.07 -4.29 4.21
C VAL A 59 -16.02 -3.86 5.68
N ALA A 60 -15.06 -3.04 6.06
CA ALA A 60 -14.94 -2.55 7.43
C ALA A 60 -16.17 -1.73 7.86
N ALA A 61 -16.71 -0.88 6.98
CA ALA A 61 -17.94 -0.12 7.24
C ALA A 61 -19.16 -1.04 7.40
N CYS A 62 -19.27 -2.08 6.56
CA CYS A 62 -20.30 -3.12 6.69
C CYS A 62 -20.22 -3.84 8.04
N VAL A 63 -19.03 -4.27 8.46
CA VAL A 63 -18.82 -4.91 9.76
C VAL A 63 -19.25 -4.00 10.90
N ILE A 64 -18.81 -2.74 10.92
CA ILE A 64 -19.24 -1.77 11.93
C ILE A 64 -20.76 -1.62 11.93
N ASN A 65 -21.37 -1.49 10.75
CA ASN A 65 -22.82 -1.31 10.64
C ASN A 65 -23.60 -2.53 11.17
N GLU A 66 -23.13 -3.73 10.87
CA GLU A 66 -23.69 -4.98 11.42
C GLU A 66 -23.60 -5.01 12.96
N TYR A 67 -22.46 -4.60 13.52
CA TYR A 67 -22.27 -4.48 14.97
C TYR A 67 -23.21 -3.44 15.60
N ILE A 68 -23.39 -2.28 14.96
CA ILE A 68 -24.33 -1.25 15.42
C ILE A 68 -25.77 -1.77 15.39
N MET A 69 -26.17 -2.44 14.31
CA MET A 69 -27.52 -3.00 14.17
C MET A 69 -27.79 -4.11 15.19
N THR A 70 -26.79 -4.95 15.48
CA THR A 70 -26.93 -6.13 16.34
C THR A 70 -26.80 -5.79 17.83
N LEU A 71 -25.70 -5.12 18.22
CA LEU A 71 -25.33 -4.92 19.62
C LEU A 71 -25.68 -3.51 20.13
N LYS A 72 -26.02 -2.56 19.25
CA LYS A 72 -26.34 -1.15 19.57
C LYS A 72 -25.28 -0.39 20.35
N LYS A 73 -24.11 -0.98 20.59
CA LYS A 73 -22.98 -0.43 21.33
C LYS A 73 -21.68 -0.97 20.74
N LEU A 74 -20.69 -0.11 20.64
CA LEU A 74 -19.31 -0.50 20.33
C LEU A 74 -18.54 -0.54 21.64
N GLU A 75 -18.00 -1.71 21.98
CA GLU A 75 -17.09 -1.87 23.12
C GLU A 75 -15.69 -2.24 22.63
N ASN A 76 -14.69 -1.93 23.44
CA ASN A 76 -13.29 -2.27 23.15
C ASN A 76 -13.08 -3.78 23.22
N GLY A 77 -12.30 -4.33 22.27
CA GLY A 77 -11.96 -5.75 22.22
C GLY A 77 -12.96 -6.63 21.44
N GLN A 78 -13.97 -6.04 20.80
CA GLN A 78 -14.89 -6.75 19.93
C GLN A 78 -14.30 -6.96 18.52
N ALA A 79 -14.83 -7.94 17.77
CA ALA A 79 -14.25 -8.35 16.48
C ALA A 79 -14.33 -7.28 15.38
N TRP A 80 -15.08 -6.19 15.58
CA TRP A 80 -15.04 -5.03 14.69
C TRP A 80 -13.65 -4.38 14.62
N GLN A 81 -12.78 -4.57 15.62
CA GLN A 81 -11.39 -4.07 15.57
C GLN A 81 -10.55 -4.73 14.47
N GLN A 82 -10.92 -5.95 14.05
CA GLN A 82 -10.25 -6.71 13.00
C GLN A 82 -11.29 -7.15 11.94
N PRO A 83 -11.79 -6.21 11.13
CA PRO A 83 -12.97 -6.43 10.27
C PRO A 83 -12.76 -7.54 9.23
N LEU A 84 -11.54 -7.71 8.71
CA LEU A 84 -11.23 -8.76 7.75
C LEU A 84 -11.29 -10.17 8.35
N GLN A 85 -10.98 -10.31 9.64
CA GLN A 85 -11.10 -11.61 10.33
C GLN A 85 -12.54 -11.94 10.63
N PHE A 86 -13.33 -10.94 11.04
CA PHE A 86 -14.77 -11.10 11.26
C PHE A 86 -15.52 -11.47 9.98
N ALA A 87 -15.17 -10.85 8.85
CA ALA A 87 -15.79 -11.15 7.55
C ALA A 87 -15.28 -12.46 6.91
N GLU A 88 -14.41 -13.23 7.58
CA GLU A 88 -13.77 -14.43 7.05
C GLU A 88 -13.06 -14.21 5.69
N LEU A 89 -12.53 -13.00 5.47
CA LEU A 89 -11.79 -12.61 4.27
C LEU A 89 -10.29 -12.40 4.58
N PRO A 90 -9.56 -13.42 5.08
CA PRO A 90 -8.15 -13.24 5.46
C PRO A 90 -7.24 -13.06 4.24
N ASN A 91 -7.65 -13.60 3.09
CA ASN A 91 -6.85 -13.59 1.87
C ASN A 91 -7.40 -12.58 0.85
N PRO A 92 -6.55 -11.67 0.33
CA PRO A 92 -6.97 -10.76 -0.71
C PRO A 92 -7.33 -11.50 -2.00
N GLY A 93 -6.88 -12.75 -2.18
CA GLY A 93 -7.13 -13.59 -3.37
C GLY A 93 -8.60 -13.63 -3.80
N ILE A 94 -9.53 -13.60 -2.85
CA ILE A 94 -10.98 -13.63 -3.10
C ILE A 94 -11.46 -12.32 -3.74
N LEU A 95 -10.92 -11.16 -3.33
CA LEU A 95 -11.24 -9.86 -3.94
C LEU A 95 -10.41 -9.56 -5.20
N LEU A 96 -9.33 -10.31 -5.41
CA LEU A 96 -8.38 -10.09 -6.49
C LEU A 96 -8.79 -10.76 -7.82
N GLY A 97 -9.87 -11.56 -7.85
CA GLY A 97 -10.33 -12.25 -9.06
C GLY A 97 -9.25 -13.16 -9.68
N PHE A 98 -8.29 -13.61 -8.88
CA PHE A 98 -7.20 -14.48 -9.37
C PHE A 98 -7.77 -15.86 -9.65
N ASP A 99 -7.85 -16.19 -10.94
CA ASP A 99 -8.05 -17.53 -11.47
C ASP A 99 -6.91 -18.43 -10.97
N GLY A 100 -7.18 -19.18 -9.89
CA GLY A 100 -6.66 -20.52 -9.57
C GLY A 100 -5.15 -20.79 -9.62
N ASN A 101 -4.28 -19.80 -9.87
CA ASN A 101 -2.88 -20.05 -10.14
C ASN A 101 -2.05 -19.78 -8.88
N GLU A 102 -1.84 -20.89 -8.18
CA GLU A 102 -1.12 -21.15 -6.93
C GLU A 102 0.28 -20.50 -6.87
N ASN A 103 0.82 -20.10 -8.02
CA ASN A 103 2.16 -19.51 -8.16
C ASN A 103 2.20 -17.98 -8.20
N THR A 104 1.06 -17.30 -8.08
CA THR A 104 1.00 -15.82 -7.90
C THR A 104 0.90 -15.46 -6.42
N ALA A 105 1.51 -16.27 -5.56
CA ALA A 105 1.68 -16.03 -4.13
C ALA A 105 2.66 -14.87 -3.85
N ASN A 106 2.59 -13.77 -4.62
CA ASN A 106 3.19 -12.51 -4.22
C ASN A 106 2.22 -11.79 -3.25
N ALA A 107 1.94 -12.52 -2.17
CA ALA A 107 1.87 -12.10 -0.77
C ALA A 107 1.59 -10.62 -0.51
N LEU A 108 0.45 -10.11 -0.98
CA LEU A 108 -0.03 -8.84 -0.50
C LEU A 108 -0.58 -9.06 0.92
N LYS A 109 0.26 -8.88 1.94
CA LYS A 109 -0.19 -8.92 3.34
C LYS A 109 -0.83 -7.58 3.67
N TRP A 110 -2.15 -7.50 3.52
CA TRP A 110 -2.94 -6.39 4.05
C TRP A 110 -3.37 -6.66 5.48
N ASN A 111 -3.45 -5.59 6.27
CA ASN A 111 -3.93 -5.60 7.64
C ASN A 111 -4.81 -4.37 7.82
N VAL A 112 -6.07 -4.59 8.18
CA VAL A 112 -7.02 -3.52 8.45
C VAL A 112 -7.32 -3.56 9.93
N GLN A 113 -7.07 -2.45 10.60
CA GLN A 113 -7.34 -2.28 12.03
C GLN A 113 -8.21 -1.04 12.20
N LEU A 114 -9.26 -1.19 12.99
CA LEU A 114 -10.12 -0.10 13.41
C LEU A 114 -9.78 0.26 14.85
N ILE A 115 -9.49 1.54 15.07
CA ILE A 115 -9.15 2.09 16.37
C ILE A 115 -10.22 3.09 16.73
N ASP A 116 -10.84 2.92 17.89
CA ASP A 116 -11.74 3.93 18.43
C ASP A 116 -10.92 5.11 18.98
N GLU A 117 -11.18 6.30 18.45
CA GLU A 117 -10.55 7.54 18.89
C GLU A 117 -11.39 8.31 19.90
N THR A 118 -12.62 7.86 20.18
CA THR A 118 -13.56 8.53 21.09
C THR A 118 -13.04 8.58 22.53
N GLY A 119 -12.23 7.59 22.92
CA GLY A 119 -11.55 7.56 24.21
C GLY A 119 -10.36 8.53 24.32
N LYS A 120 -9.93 9.16 23.22
CA LYS A 120 -8.84 10.13 23.21
C LYS A 120 -9.38 11.54 23.43
N ILE A 121 -8.51 12.42 23.91
CA ILE A 121 -8.87 13.81 24.18
C ILE A 121 -8.92 14.57 22.84
N PRO A 122 -10.07 15.16 22.45
CA PRO A 122 -10.20 15.86 21.18
C PRO A 122 -9.55 17.25 21.26
N PHE A 123 -8.36 17.40 20.66
CA PHE A 123 -7.58 18.65 20.67
C PHE A 123 -8.36 19.91 20.27
N GLN A 124 -9.41 19.77 19.45
CA GLN A 124 -10.24 20.89 18.99
C GLN A 124 -11.14 21.51 20.08
N LYS A 125 -11.43 20.77 21.17
CA LYS A 125 -12.39 21.21 22.21
C LYS A 125 -11.71 21.47 23.56
N VAL A 126 -10.41 21.26 23.65
CA VAL A 126 -9.67 21.33 24.91
C VAL A 126 -9.22 22.76 25.15
N LYS A 127 -9.48 23.27 26.35
CA LYS A 127 -8.97 24.57 26.79
C LYS A 127 -7.48 24.46 27.07
N ASP A 128 -6.72 25.51 26.78
CA ASP A 128 -5.26 25.55 26.94
C ASP A 128 -4.78 25.05 28.31
N LYS A 129 -5.50 25.36 29.39
CA LYS A 129 -5.19 24.87 30.75
C LYS A 129 -5.24 23.33 30.90
N ASN A 130 -6.14 22.67 30.20
CA ASN A 130 -6.27 21.21 30.25
C ASN A 130 -5.22 20.53 29.36
N LEU A 131 -4.72 21.23 28.34
CA LEU A 131 -3.58 20.80 27.53
C LEU A 131 -2.28 20.89 28.33
N GLU A 132 -2.06 22.02 29.01
CA GLU A 132 -0.93 22.22 29.93
C GLU A 132 -0.86 21.08 30.96
N ALA A 133 -1.98 20.73 31.59
CA ALA A 133 -2.07 19.62 32.54
C ALA A 133 -1.82 18.23 31.91
N LEU A 134 -2.28 18.00 30.67
CA LEU A 134 -2.02 16.73 29.95
C LEU A 134 -0.54 16.56 29.66
N PHE A 135 0.11 17.60 29.14
CA PHE A 135 1.54 17.57 28.83
C PHE A 135 2.37 17.43 30.11
N ALA A 136 1.99 18.09 31.19
CA ALA A 136 2.63 17.91 32.49
C ALA A 136 2.46 16.47 33.03
N ALA A 137 1.32 15.82 32.81
CA ALA A 137 1.12 14.42 33.20
C ALA A 137 1.95 13.43 32.35
N MET A 138 2.07 13.65 31.04
CA MET A 138 2.91 12.81 30.16
C MET A 138 4.40 12.94 30.50
N VAL A 139 4.88 14.14 30.83
CA VAL A 139 6.28 14.37 31.22
C VAL A 139 6.61 13.69 32.55
N ASN A 140 5.69 13.73 33.52
CA ASN A 140 5.87 13.06 34.81
C ASN A 140 5.89 11.51 34.73
N GLU A 141 5.21 10.91 33.75
CA GLU A 141 5.23 9.45 33.55
C GLU A 141 6.54 8.95 32.90
N GLU A 142 7.17 9.75 32.02
CA GLU A 142 8.42 9.35 31.34
C GLU A 142 9.68 9.69 32.15
N GLU A 143 9.69 10.79 32.89
CA GLU A 143 10.82 11.21 33.72
C GLU A 143 10.32 11.49 35.15
N GLY A 144 10.62 10.58 36.08
CA GLY A 144 10.16 10.63 37.48
C GLY A 144 10.71 11.80 38.31
N GLY A 145 10.41 13.03 37.93
CA GLY A 145 10.90 14.27 38.52
C GLY A 145 9.88 15.39 38.38
N GLY A 146 8.84 15.36 39.20
CA GLY A 146 7.95 16.50 39.38
C GLY A 146 8.64 17.59 40.21
N LEU A 147 9.02 18.69 39.57
CA LEU A 147 9.30 19.94 40.25
C LEU A 147 8.69 21.05 39.43
N PHE A 148 8.01 21.92 40.14
CA PHE A 148 7.29 22.97 39.53
C PHE A 148 7.47 24.29 40.29
N ASP A 149 6.95 25.41 39.79
CA ASP A 149 7.48 26.76 40.13
C ASP A 149 6.75 27.42 41.31
N GLU A 150 7.50 27.99 42.28
CA GLU A 150 6.99 28.50 43.58
C GLU A 150 6.28 29.87 43.53
N ASP A 151 6.32 30.58 42.40
CA ASP A 151 5.71 31.92 42.27
C ASP A 151 4.37 31.95 41.49
N ASP A 152 4.10 31.02 40.55
CA ASP A 152 2.90 31.07 39.68
C ASP A 152 2.26 29.69 39.33
N GLY A 153 2.84 28.57 39.81
CA GLY A 153 2.18 27.28 40.07
C GLY A 153 1.19 26.70 39.05
N ARG A 154 1.57 26.51 37.78
CA ARG A 154 0.74 25.81 36.78
C ARG A 154 1.21 24.41 36.44
N PRO A 155 2.49 24.20 36.39
CA PRO A 155 3.10 23.06 37.02
C PRO A 155 3.30 23.58 38.49
N PHE A 156 2.74 23.06 39.61
CA PHE A 156 2.51 21.67 40.07
C PHE A 156 1.15 21.01 39.75
N LEU A 157 1.21 19.76 39.28
CA LEU A 157 0.20 18.70 39.44
C LEU A 157 0.38 17.99 40.79
#